data_AF-A0A925QL93-F1
#
_entry.id   AF-A0A925QL93-F1
#
_cell.length_a   1.000
_cell.length_b   1.000
_cell.length_c   1.000
_cell.angle_alpha   90.00
_cell.angle_beta   90.00
_cell.angle_gamma   90.00
#
_symmetry.space_group_name_H-M   'P 1'
#
loop_
_entity.id
_entity.type
_entity.pdbx_description
1 polymer ?
#
loop_
_entity_poly.entity_id
_entity_poly.type
_entity_poly.pdbx_seq_one_letter_code
_entity_poly.pdbx_strand_id
1 'polypeptide(L)'
;MAVKKLLIEEFLKLAATLPVFDVRSPGEYNHAQIPGAISLPLFSDEERKVVGTLYKEEGKQRAIKEGLDFFGPKMRPMVEQVEQASGKTQKDNKSILVHCWRGGMRSGAVAWLLDLYGFEVYTLAGGYKAYRNHVLQYFEKEYDFTLLGGYTGSGKTAILHELKRKEQHTIDLEGLASHKGSAFGGIGLLPQPSQEMFENRLAAELHKNQTVHFFLEDESQRIGVLHIPHELWKTMRKKNISFLDLPFEVRLQNIVREYGQCDKEKLKISIERIQKRLGPLETKTALALLQQNEIGGCFAILLRYYDKVYNKALLNRENVEGLLNKITCFSVDTLSNTEKLLLCSSAKL
;
A
#
# COMPACT_ATOMS: atom_id res chain seq x y z
N MET A 1 -9.94 0.12 -35.45
CA MET A 1 -9.04 -1.05 -35.63
C MET A 1 -9.61 -2.19 -34.80
N ALA A 2 -9.32 -3.47 -35.05
CA ALA A 2 -9.92 -4.49 -34.17
C ALA A 2 -9.39 -4.31 -32.73
N VAL A 3 -10.29 -4.12 -31.75
CA VAL A 3 -9.94 -4.05 -30.32
C VAL A 3 -9.13 -5.30 -29.95
N LYS A 4 -7.89 -5.09 -29.49
CA LYS A 4 -6.97 -6.18 -29.14
C LYS A 4 -7.18 -6.58 -27.69
N LYS A 5 -7.14 -7.88 -27.41
CA LYS A 5 -7.28 -8.42 -26.05
C LYS A 5 -5.94 -8.99 -25.61
N LEU A 6 -5.38 -8.43 -24.55
CA LEU A 6 -4.04 -8.74 -24.04
C LEU A 6 -4.10 -9.65 -22.83
N LEU A 7 -3.09 -10.50 -22.69
CA LEU A 7 -2.83 -11.20 -21.43
C LEU A 7 -2.23 -10.26 -20.40
N ILE A 8 -2.19 -10.69 -19.13
CA ILE A 8 -1.85 -9.82 -18.01
C ILE A 8 -0.45 -9.21 -18.10
N GLU A 9 0.56 -9.99 -18.52
CA GLU A 9 1.95 -9.53 -18.61
C GLU A 9 2.12 -8.46 -19.70
N GLU A 10 1.55 -8.70 -20.89
CA GLU A 10 1.56 -7.73 -22.00
C GLU A 10 0.81 -6.45 -21.64
N PHE A 11 -0.35 -6.60 -20.96
CA PHE A 11 -1.14 -5.46 -20.51
C PHE A 11 -0.36 -4.59 -19.53
N LEU A 12 0.31 -5.18 -18.53
CA LEU A 12 1.10 -4.43 -17.55
C LEU A 12 2.34 -3.78 -18.17
N LYS A 13 2.96 -4.42 -19.16
CA LYS A 13 4.08 -3.83 -19.91
C LYS A 13 3.65 -2.55 -20.62
N LEU A 14 2.48 -2.55 -21.26
CA LEU A 14 1.94 -1.36 -21.92
C LEU A 14 1.41 -0.33 -20.91
N ALA A 15 0.89 -0.76 -19.76
CA ALA A 15 0.39 0.13 -18.70
C ALA A 15 1.49 1.02 -18.10
N ALA A 16 2.77 0.67 -18.30
CA ALA A 16 3.89 1.51 -17.89
C ALA A 16 3.99 2.83 -18.69
N THR A 17 3.43 2.88 -19.91
CA THR A 17 3.55 4.03 -20.82
C THR A 17 2.21 4.54 -21.36
N LEU A 18 1.17 3.70 -21.33
CA LEU A 18 -0.17 4.03 -21.82
C LEU A 18 -1.16 4.26 -20.67
N PRO A 19 -2.14 5.17 -20.83
CA PRO A 19 -3.18 5.35 -19.84
C PRO A 19 -4.08 4.11 -19.75
N VAL A 20 -4.42 3.73 -18.52
CA VAL A 20 -5.29 2.60 -18.20
C VAL A 20 -6.63 3.13 -17.69
N PHE A 21 -7.72 2.75 -18.33
CA PHE A 21 -9.08 3.12 -17.93
C PHE A 21 -9.81 1.93 -17.29
N ASP A 22 -10.31 2.15 -16.08
CA ASP A 22 -11.14 1.20 -15.34
C ASP A 22 -12.62 1.56 -15.48
N VAL A 23 -13.36 0.71 -16.18
CA VAL A 23 -14.79 0.94 -16.48
C VAL A 23 -15.74 0.27 -15.48
N ARG A 24 -15.22 -0.22 -14.35
CA ARG A 24 -16.02 -0.69 -13.22
C ARG A 24 -16.75 0.46 -12.54
N SER A 25 -17.72 0.14 -11.67
CA SER A 25 -18.45 1.18 -10.94
C SER A 25 -17.53 1.93 -9.95
N PRO A 26 -17.89 3.15 -9.51
CA PRO A 26 -17.08 3.92 -8.57
C PRO A 26 -16.74 3.15 -7.28
N GLY A 27 -17.70 2.43 -6.70
CA GLY A 27 -17.47 1.59 -5.52
C GLY A 27 -16.47 0.45 -5.75
N GLU A 28 -16.51 -0.20 -6.93
CA GLU A 28 -15.53 -1.23 -7.29
C GLU A 28 -14.11 -0.64 -7.43
N TYR A 29 -13.98 0.55 -8.04
CA TYR A 29 -12.71 1.25 -8.24
C TYR A 29 -12.12 1.78 -6.92
N ASN A 30 -12.95 2.43 -6.10
CA ASN A 30 -12.56 2.99 -4.81
C ASN A 30 -12.18 1.90 -3.79
N HIS A 31 -12.78 0.70 -3.89
CA HIS A 31 -12.37 -0.43 -3.08
C HIS A 31 -10.92 -0.81 -3.38
N ALA A 32 -10.60 -1.06 -4.65
CA ALA A 32 -9.23 -1.31 -5.12
C ALA A 32 -9.16 -1.29 -6.64
N GLN A 33 -8.01 -0.90 -7.18
CA GLN A 33 -7.80 -0.73 -8.62
C GLN A 33 -6.34 -1.01 -9.00
N ILE A 34 -6.07 -1.21 -10.30
CA ILE A 34 -4.70 -1.38 -10.80
C ILE A 34 -3.95 -0.06 -10.56
N PRO A 35 -2.84 0.00 -9.79
CA PRO A 35 -2.11 1.24 -9.51
C PRO A 35 -1.89 2.09 -10.77
N GLY A 36 -2.38 3.34 -10.75
CA GLY A 36 -2.28 4.28 -11.88
C GLY A 36 -3.44 4.24 -12.87
N ALA A 37 -4.44 3.37 -12.71
CA ALA A 37 -5.63 3.40 -13.55
C ALA A 37 -6.49 4.64 -13.29
N ILE A 38 -7.26 5.03 -14.31
CA ILE A 38 -8.15 6.18 -14.33
C ILE A 38 -9.58 5.66 -14.35
N SER A 39 -10.43 6.16 -13.45
CA SER A 39 -11.84 5.76 -13.41
C SER A 39 -12.61 6.31 -14.62
N LEU A 40 -13.26 5.42 -15.37
CA LEU A 40 -14.14 5.74 -16.51
C LEU A 40 -15.40 4.87 -16.43
N PRO A 41 -16.21 5.03 -15.36
CA PRO A 41 -17.24 4.05 -14.99
C PRO A 41 -18.32 3.94 -16.06
N LEU A 42 -18.54 2.73 -16.58
CA LEU A 42 -19.66 2.48 -17.51
C LEU A 42 -21.01 2.72 -16.82
N PHE A 43 -21.09 2.34 -15.54
CA PHE A 43 -22.29 2.43 -14.71
C PHE A 43 -21.97 3.07 -13.36
N SER A 44 -22.93 3.80 -12.78
CA SER A 44 -22.93 4.13 -11.35
C SER A 44 -23.04 2.85 -10.51
N ASP A 45 -22.88 2.94 -9.19
CA ASP A 45 -23.04 1.79 -8.31
C ASP A 45 -24.49 1.25 -8.32
N GLU A 46 -25.47 2.15 -8.42
CA GLU A 46 -26.90 1.84 -8.52
C GLU A 46 -27.24 1.19 -9.86
N GLU A 47 -26.81 1.80 -10.97
CA GLU A 47 -27.01 1.25 -12.32
C GLU A 47 -26.34 -0.12 -12.47
N ARG A 48 -25.12 -0.27 -11.94
CA ARG A 48 -24.40 -1.56 -11.91
C ARG A 48 -25.19 -2.61 -11.16
N LYS A 49 -25.86 -2.24 -10.06
CA LYS A 49 -26.71 -3.15 -9.29
C LYS A 49 -27.92 -3.58 -10.11
N VAL A 50 -28.62 -2.64 -10.75
CA VAL A 50 -29.78 -2.93 -11.62
C VAL A 50 -29.41 -3.88 -12.76
N VAL A 51 -28.39 -3.53 -13.55
CA VAL A 51 -27.94 -4.35 -14.69
C VAL A 51 -27.45 -5.73 -14.22
N GLY A 52 -26.76 -5.79 -13.07
CA GLY A 52 -26.29 -7.03 -12.48
C GLY A 52 -27.42 -7.97 -12.04
N THR A 53 -28.48 -7.42 -11.42
CA THR A 53 -29.67 -8.17 -11.02
C THR A 53 -30.41 -8.70 -12.24
N LEU A 54 -30.70 -7.84 -13.22
CA LEU A 54 -31.36 -8.25 -14.47
C LEU A 54 -30.60 -9.35 -15.20
N TYR A 55 -29.26 -9.27 -15.24
CA TYR A 55 -28.44 -10.28 -15.91
C TYR A 55 -28.60 -11.66 -15.24
N LYS A 56 -28.74 -11.69 -13.90
CA LYS A 56 -28.88 -12.92 -13.13
C LYS A 56 -30.30 -13.48 -13.18
N GLU A 57 -31.31 -12.62 -13.10
CA GLU A 57 -32.71 -13.02 -12.91
C GLU A 57 -33.49 -13.13 -14.23
N GLU A 58 -33.27 -12.21 -15.16
CA GLU A 58 -34.02 -12.10 -16.42
C GLU A 58 -33.15 -12.41 -17.66
N GLY A 59 -31.85 -12.62 -17.46
CA GLY A 59 -30.91 -13.06 -18.47
C GLY A 59 -30.26 -11.94 -19.28
N LYS A 60 -29.32 -12.36 -20.13
CA LYS A 60 -28.36 -11.47 -20.80
C LYS A 60 -29.01 -10.39 -21.67
N GLN A 61 -30.02 -10.74 -22.48
CA GLN A 61 -30.60 -9.80 -23.44
C GLN A 61 -31.33 -8.62 -22.76
N ARG A 62 -32.05 -8.88 -21.66
CA ARG A 62 -32.75 -7.85 -20.91
C ARG A 62 -31.77 -6.88 -20.26
N ALA A 63 -30.72 -7.41 -19.62
CA ALA A 63 -29.66 -6.61 -19.01
C ALA A 63 -28.90 -5.74 -20.03
N ILE A 64 -28.72 -6.22 -21.26
CA ILE A 64 -28.12 -5.41 -22.34
C ILE A 64 -29.00 -4.22 -22.68
N LYS A 65 -30.31 -4.42 -22.86
CA LYS A 65 -31.24 -3.33 -23.20
C LYS A 65 -31.18 -2.23 -22.14
N GLU A 66 -31.32 -2.61 -20.87
CA GLU A 66 -31.21 -1.67 -19.75
C GLU A 66 -29.84 -0.98 -19.71
N GLY A 67 -28.76 -1.75 -19.93
CA GLY A 67 -27.41 -1.20 -19.97
C GLY A 67 -27.20 -0.18 -21.10
N LEU A 68 -27.88 -0.32 -22.24
CA LEU A 68 -27.83 0.64 -23.33
C LEU A 68 -28.51 1.96 -22.96
N ASP A 69 -29.61 1.90 -22.22
CA ASP A 69 -30.32 3.10 -21.73
C ASP A 69 -29.42 3.93 -20.80
N PHE A 70 -28.62 3.27 -19.95
CA PHE A 70 -27.62 3.97 -19.11
C PHE A 70 -26.36 4.40 -19.88
N PHE A 71 -25.92 3.61 -20.86
CA PHE A 71 -24.67 3.87 -21.58
C PHE A 71 -24.80 4.97 -22.63
N GLY A 72 -25.90 5.01 -23.39
CA GLY A 72 -26.12 5.96 -24.48
C GLY A 72 -25.85 7.42 -24.10
N PRO A 73 -26.46 7.95 -23.02
CA PRO A 73 -26.21 9.31 -22.55
C PRO A 73 -24.75 9.60 -22.13
N LYS A 74 -23.96 8.56 -21.82
CA LYS A 74 -22.58 8.67 -21.33
C LYS A 74 -21.53 8.53 -22.43
N MET A 75 -21.91 8.08 -23.63
CA MET A 75 -20.96 7.79 -24.70
C MET A 75 -20.08 9.00 -25.07
N ARG A 76 -20.70 10.16 -25.35
CA ARG A 76 -19.94 11.37 -25.68
C ARG A 76 -19.08 11.87 -24.51
N PRO A 77 -19.60 12.04 -23.28
CA PRO A 77 -18.79 12.42 -22.13
C PRO A 77 -17.58 11.51 -21.90
N MET A 78 -17.70 10.20 -22.10
CA MET A 78 -16.58 9.26 -21.96
C MET A 78 -15.47 9.51 -22.97
N VAL A 79 -15.81 9.77 -24.23
CA VAL A 79 -14.82 10.10 -25.26
C VAL A 79 -14.06 11.37 -24.88
N GLU A 80 -14.77 12.43 -24.51
CA GLU A 80 -14.17 13.72 -24.11
C GLU A 80 -13.26 13.55 -22.88
N GLN A 81 -13.64 12.70 -21.91
CA GLN A 81 -12.81 12.39 -20.74
C GLN A 81 -11.52 11.65 -21.13
N VAL A 82 -11.59 10.68 -22.06
CA VAL A 82 -10.41 9.94 -22.54
C VAL A 82 -9.47 10.84 -23.34
N GLU A 83 -10.00 11.77 -24.15
CA GLU A 83 -9.18 12.76 -24.86
C GLU A 83 -8.41 13.66 -23.90
N GLN A 84 -9.08 14.15 -22.84
CA GLN A 84 -8.44 14.98 -21.83
C GLN A 84 -7.36 14.22 -21.07
N ALA A 85 -7.64 12.98 -20.67
CA ALA A 85 -6.72 12.15 -19.90
C ALA A 85 -5.50 11.65 -20.73
N SER A 86 -5.67 11.45 -22.04
CA SER A 86 -4.61 10.98 -22.95
C SER A 86 -3.65 12.10 -23.39
N GLY A 87 -3.98 13.36 -23.12
CA GLY A 87 -3.14 14.53 -23.41
C GLY A 87 -3.07 14.94 -24.89
N LYS A 88 -2.81 16.23 -25.16
CA LYS A 88 -2.69 16.79 -26.52
C LYS A 88 -1.41 16.36 -27.27
N THR A 89 -0.47 15.71 -26.59
CA THR A 89 0.85 15.30 -27.08
C THR A 89 0.84 13.99 -27.86
N GLN A 90 -0.25 13.21 -27.82
CA GLN A 90 -0.42 11.99 -28.64
C GLN A 90 -0.96 12.32 -30.04
N LYS A 91 -0.35 13.27 -30.76
CA LYS A 91 -0.78 13.55 -32.15
C LYS A 91 -0.66 12.31 -33.07
N ASP A 92 0.22 11.37 -32.74
CA ASP A 92 0.50 10.20 -33.59
C ASP A 92 0.22 8.83 -32.94
N ASN A 93 -0.04 8.72 -31.62
CA ASN A 93 -0.30 7.42 -30.98
C ASN A 93 -1.40 7.48 -29.91
N LYS A 94 -2.65 7.22 -30.31
CA LYS A 94 -3.86 7.20 -29.48
C LYS A 94 -4.12 5.85 -28.80
N SER A 95 -3.06 5.17 -28.35
CA SER A 95 -3.19 3.86 -27.73
C SER A 95 -3.62 3.94 -26.28
N ILE A 96 -4.66 3.20 -25.90
CA ILE A 96 -5.21 3.18 -24.54
C ILE A 96 -5.53 1.75 -24.08
N LEU A 97 -5.50 1.56 -22.77
CA LEU A 97 -5.81 0.29 -22.13
C LEU A 97 -7.16 0.41 -21.40
N VAL A 98 -8.05 -0.58 -21.54
CA VAL A 98 -9.37 -0.59 -20.92
C VAL A 98 -9.61 -1.91 -20.22
N HIS A 99 -10.07 -1.89 -18.98
CA HIS A 99 -10.48 -3.10 -18.29
C HIS A 99 -11.77 -2.91 -17.49
N CYS A 100 -12.43 -4.04 -17.21
CA CYS A 100 -13.51 -4.12 -16.24
C CYS A 100 -13.22 -5.27 -15.27
N TRP A 101 -14.21 -5.73 -14.50
CA TRP A 101 -14.01 -6.82 -13.52
C TRP A 101 -13.49 -8.13 -14.15
N ARG A 102 -14.06 -8.56 -15.29
CA ARG A 102 -13.76 -9.86 -15.93
C ARG A 102 -13.28 -9.78 -17.39
N GLY A 103 -13.03 -8.59 -17.90
CA GLY A 103 -12.62 -8.41 -19.31
C GLY A 103 -13.68 -8.87 -20.30
N GLY A 104 -14.95 -8.59 -19.97
CA GLY A 104 -16.14 -9.00 -20.73
C GLY A 104 -16.85 -7.80 -21.36
N MET A 105 -18.18 -7.82 -21.33
CA MET A 105 -19.02 -6.86 -22.09
C MET A 105 -18.85 -5.40 -21.67
N ARG A 106 -18.60 -5.11 -20.40
CA ARG A 106 -18.44 -3.71 -19.93
C ARG A 106 -17.24 -3.03 -20.59
N SER A 107 -16.05 -3.64 -20.46
CA SER A 107 -14.85 -3.15 -21.14
C SER A 107 -14.96 -3.28 -22.66
N GLY A 108 -15.66 -4.30 -23.18
CA GLY A 108 -15.89 -4.46 -24.61
C GLY A 108 -16.75 -3.34 -25.22
N ALA A 109 -17.82 -2.91 -24.54
CA ALA A 109 -18.70 -1.83 -25.00
C ALA A 109 -17.97 -0.48 -25.04
N VAL A 110 -17.23 -0.16 -23.96
CA VAL A 110 -16.42 1.07 -23.91
C VAL A 110 -15.28 1.00 -24.93
N ALA A 111 -14.61 -0.14 -25.06
CA ALA A 111 -13.54 -0.30 -26.06
C ALA A 111 -14.05 -0.16 -27.50
N TRP A 112 -15.25 -0.69 -27.81
CA TRP A 112 -15.88 -0.51 -29.11
C TRP A 112 -16.17 0.97 -29.40
N LEU A 113 -16.72 1.71 -28.43
CA LEU A 113 -17.00 3.13 -28.58
C LEU A 113 -15.72 3.93 -28.85
N LEU A 114 -14.67 3.68 -28.07
CA LEU A 114 -13.41 4.40 -28.18
C LEU A 114 -12.66 4.03 -29.48
N ASP A 115 -12.73 2.78 -29.91
CA ASP A 115 -12.19 2.36 -31.22
C ASP A 115 -12.97 3.00 -32.38
N LEU A 116 -14.31 3.02 -32.31
CA LEU A 116 -15.16 3.67 -33.30
C LEU A 116 -14.82 5.15 -33.46
N TYR A 117 -14.50 5.83 -32.35
CA TYR A 117 -14.05 7.22 -32.37
C TYR A 117 -12.65 7.39 -32.96
N GLY A 118 -11.77 6.40 -32.81
CA GLY A 118 -10.44 6.38 -33.42
C GLY A 118 -9.26 6.18 -32.47
N PHE A 119 -9.49 5.71 -31.23
CA PHE A 119 -8.40 5.25 -30.34
C PHE A 119 -7.94 3.84 -30.75
N GLU A 120 -6.66 3.52 -30.56
CA GLU A 120 -6.21 2.14 -30.59
C GLU A 120 -6.44 1.52 -29.20
N VAL A 121 -7.43 0.64 -29.08
CA VAL A 121 -7.87 0.14 -27.77
C VAL A 121 -7.39 -1.29 -27.51
N TYR A 122 -6.76 -1.46 -26.36
CA TYR A 122 -6.34 -2.74 -25.81
C TYR A 122 -7.18 -3.08 -24.56
N THR A 123 -7.64 -4.32 -24.44
CA THR A 123 -8.41 -4.79 -23.27
C THR A 123 -7.71 -5.88 -22.48
N LEU A 124 -7.88 -5.90 -21.16
CA LEU A 124 -7.31 -6.96 -20.31
C LEU A 124 -8.15 -8.25 -20.36
N ALA A 125 -7.56 -9.34 -20.84
CA ALA A 125 -8.15 -10.67 -20.74
C ALA A 125 -8.36 -11.09 -19.29
N GLY A 126 -9.59 -11.51 -18.97
CA GLY A 126 -9.97 -11.84 -17.59
C GLY A 126 -10.12 -10.63 -16.66
N GLY A 127 -9.85 -9.41 -17.15
CA GLY A 127 -10.07 -8.14 -16.46
C GLY A 127 -9.31 -8.03 -15.14
N TYR A 128 -9.83 -7.19 -14.25
CA TYR A 128 -9.26 -6.96 -12.93
C TYR A 128 -9.11 -8.26 -12.13
N LYS A 129 -9.97 -9.26 -12.33
CA LYS A 129 -9.81 -10.60 -11.71
C LYS A 129 -8.48 -11.27 -12.12
N ALA A 130 -8.10 -11.20 -13.39
CA ALA A 130 -6.82 -11.75 -13.85
C ALA A 130 -5.64 -10.98 -13.22
N TYR A 131 -5.75 -9.65 -13.14
CA TYR A 131 -4.78 -8.82 -12.42
C TYR A 131 -4.67 -9.20 -10.94
N ARG A 132 -5.79 -9.45 -10.24
CA ARG A 132 -5.77 -9.90 -8.84
C ARG A 132 -5.03 -11.21 -8.66
N ASN A 133 -5.30 -12.20 -9.51
CA ASN A 133 -4.58 -13.47 -9.45
C ASN A 133 -3.08 -13.28 -9.69
N HIS A 134 -2.69 -12.42 -10.63
CA HIS A 134 -1.30 -12.07 -10.90
C HIS A 134 -0.62 -11.40 -9.70
N VAL A 135 -1.31 -10.48 -9.02
CA VAL A 135 -0.81 -9.82 -7.80
C VAL A 135 -0.49 -10.82 -6.69
N LEU A 136 -1.40 -11.77 -6.42
CA LEU A 136 -1.23 -12.72 -5.33
C LEU A 136 0.03 -13.59 -5.51
N GLN A 137 0.41 -13.91 -6.76
CA GLN A 137 1.61 -14.68 -7.06
C GLN A 137 2.91 -13.98 -6.64
N TYR A 138 2.94 -12.65 -6.51
CA TYR A 138 4.15 -11.96 -6.05
C TYR A 138 4.46 -12.23 -4.58
N PHE A 139 3.48 -12.61 -3.76
CA PHE A 139 3.72 -12.86 -2.33
C PHE A 139 4.30 -14.24 -2.03
N GLU A 140 4.31 -15.12 -3.03
CA GLU A 140 4.87 -16.48 -2.93
C GLU A 140 6.29 -16.56 -3.49
N LYS A 141 6.81 -15.47 -4.09
CA LYS A 141 8.16 -15.41 -4.64
C LYS A 141 9.19 -15.13 -3.54
N GLU A 142 10.40 -15.62 -3.77
CA GLU A 142 11.58 -15.21 -3.00
C GLU A 142 12.16 -13.91 -3.53
N TYR A 143 12.57 -13.05 -2.61
CA TYR A 143 13.20 -11.76 -2.90
C TYR A 143 14.47 -11.61 -2.09
N ASP A 144 15.42 -10.87 -2.64
CA ASP A 144 16.60 -10.44 -1.90
C ASP A 144 16.35 -9.07 -1.25
N PHE A 145 16.19 -9.07 0.07
CA PHE A 145 16.00 -7.83 0.83
C PHE A 145 16.53 -7.93 2.25
N THR A 146 16.87 -6.76 2.79
CA THR A 146 17.24 -6.57 4.19
C THR A 146 16.13 -5.83 4.93
N LEU A 147 15.76 -6.31 6.11
CA LEU A 147 14.82 -5.62 6.97
C LEU A 147 15.47 -4.45 7.70
N LEU A 148 14.84 -3.28 7.67
CA LEU A 148 15.18 -2.12 8.49
C LEU A 148 14.42 -2.22 9.82
N GLY A 149 15.13 -2.69 10.84
CA GLY A 149 14.62 -2.83 12.20
C GLY A 149 15.07 -1.70 13.12
N GLY A 150 14.41 -1.58 14.26
CA GLY A 150 14.73 -0.57 15.26
C GLY A 150 13.53 -0.30 16.17
N TYR A 151 13.81 0.05 17.42
CA TYR A 151 12.77 0.39 18.38
C TYR A 151 11.92 1.59 17.91
N THR A 152 10.75 1.74 18.54
CA THR A 152 9.91 2.92 18.35
C THR A 152 10.70 4.18 18.71
N GLY A 153 10.54 5.26 17.92
CA GLY A 153 11.29 6.50 18.11
C GLY A 153 12.71 6.50 17.51
N SER A 154 13.18 5.40 16.88
CA SER A 154 14.51 5.33 16.26
C SER A 154 14.67 6.07 14.92
N GLY A 155 13.60 6.66 14.35
CA GLY A 155 13.69 7.42 13.09
C GLY A 155 13.78 6.58 11.81
N LYS A 156 13.26 5.34 11.82
CA LYS A 156 13.34 4.39 10.69
C LYS A 156 12.79 4.96 9.39
N THR A 157 11.60 5.56 9.41
CA THR A 157 10.94 6.10 8.22
C THR A 157 11.79 7.16 7.52
N ALA A 158 12.46 8.03 8.29
CA ALA A 158 13.37 9.04 7.74
C ALA A 158 14.59 8.40 7.04
N ILE A 159 15.16 7.36 7.64
CA ILE A 159 16.28 6.59 7.06
C ILE A 159 15.84 5.87 5.78
N LEU A 160 14.63 5.30 5.74
CA LEU A 160 14.10 4.64 4.55
C LEU A 160 13.96 5.62 3.37
N HIS A 161 13.48 6.84 3.62
CA HIS A 161 13.41 7.89 2.60
C HIS A 161 14.80 8.39 2.16
N GLU A 162 15.75 8.47 3.10
CA GLU A 162 17.14 8.86 2.80
C GLU A 162 17.85 7.79 1.96
N LEU A 163 17.61 6.50 2.23
CA LEU A 163 18.08 5.39 1.40
C LEU A 163 17.58 5.54 -0.04
N LYS A 164 16.28 5.83 -0.22
CA LYS A 164 15.71 6.12 -1.54
C LYS A 164 16.35 7.32 -2.22
N ARG A 165 16.69 8.38 -1.47
CA ARG A 165 17.40 9.57 -1.99
C ARG A 165 18.82 9.24 -2.43
N LYS A 166 19.49 8.28 -1.77
CA LYS A 166 20.80 7.73 -2.15
C LYS A 166 20.69 6.59 -3.18
N GLU A 167 19.62 6.59 -3.98
CA GLU A 167 19.37 5.66 -5.08
C GLU A 167 19.34 4.18 -4.67
N GLN A 168 19.10 3.89 -3.38
CA GLN A 168 18.84 2.53 -2.92
C GLN A 168 17.38 2.16 -3.15
N HIS A 169 17.15 0.89 -3.43
CA HIS A 169 15.81 0.34 -3.58
C HIS A 169 15.19 0.14 -2.20
N THR A 170 13.97 0.64 -2.02
CA THR A 170 13.25 0.57 -0.74
C THR A 170 11.76 0.35 -0.97
N ILE A 171 11.12 -0.44 -0.10
CA ILE A 171 9.67 -0.57 -0.04
C ILE A 171 9.20 -0.04 1.32
N ASP A 172 8.35 1.00 1.26
CA ASP A 172 7.76 1.72 2.40
C ASP A 172 6.37 1.13 2.71
N LEU A 173 6.32 0.10 3.57
CA LEU A 173 5.10 -0.59 3.95
C LEU A 173 4.15 0.34 4.70
N GLU A 174 4.67 1.17 5.61
CA GLU A 174 3.91 2.15 6.37
C GLU A 174 3.25 3.18 5.44
N GLY A 175 3.99 3.68 4.44
CA GLY A 175 3.50 4.58 3.41
C GLY A 175 2.42 3.94 2.52
N LEU A 176 2.64 2.69 2.08
CA LEU A 176 1.65 1.92 1.31
C LEU A 176 0.36 1.68 2.11
N ALA A 177 0.49 1.45 3.42
CA ALA A 177 -0.60 1.23 4.36
C ALA A 177 -1.26 2.53 4.87
N SER A 178 -0.62 3.68 4.66
CA SER A 178 -0.96 4.97 5.28
C SER A 178 -1.05 4.86 6.82
N HIS A 179 -0.10 4.15 7.43
CA HIS A 179 -0.12 3.84 8.87
C HIS A 179 1.26 3.45 9.42
N LYS A 180 1.68 4.04 10.55
CA LYS A 180 3.02 3.82 11.15
C LYS A 180 3.14 2.63 12.12
N GLY A 181 2.63 1.45 11.75
CA GLY A 181 2.81 0.19 12.50
C GLY A 181 2.31 0.10 13.97
N SER A 182 1.86 1.20 14.60
CA SER A 182 1.61 1.30 16.04
C SER A 182 0.16 1.68 16.39
N ALA A 183 -0.22 1.63 17.68
CA ALA A 183 -1.56 2.05 18.09
C ALA A 183 -1.83 3.55 17.84
N PHE A 184 -0.76 4.32 17.67
CA PHE A 184 -0.76 5.75 17.36
C PHE A 184 -0.58 6.01 15.86
N GLY A 185 -0.27 4.98 15.08
CA GLY A 185 0.28 5.12 13.73
C GLY A 185 -0.68 5.66 12.68
N GLY A 186 -1.99 5.75 12.98
CA GLY A 186 -2.98 6.40 12.11
C GLY A 186 -3.24 7.88 12.44
N ILE A 187 -2.67 8.41 13.52
CA ILE A 187 -2.89 9.81 13.92
C ILE A 187 -2.23 10.74 12.89
N GLY A 188 -3.02 11.64 12.30
CA GLY A 188 -2.52 12.64 11.34
C GLY A 188 -2.28 12.09 9.92
N LEU A 189 -2.67 10.85 9.64
CA LEU A 189 -2.55 10.23 8.32
C LEU A 189 -3.90 10.12 7.61
N LEU A 190 -3.84 9.86 6.30
CA LEU A 190 -5.01 9.52 5.49
C LEU A 190 -5.63 8.19 5.96
N PRO A 191 -6.91 7.94 5.65
CA PRO A 191 -7.52 6.64 5.88
C PRO A 191 -6.72 5.53 5.22
N GLN A 192 -6.58 4.40 5.92
CA GLN A 192 -5.92 3.23 5.34
C GLN A 192 -6.71 2.76 4.10
N PRO A 193 -6.01 2.29 3.06
CA PRO A 193 -6.66 1.68 1.91
C PRO A 193 -7.40 0.40 2.31
N SER A 194 -8.15 -0.20 1.38
CA SER A 194 -8.61 -1.58 1.58
C SER A 194 -7.42 -2.55 1.61
N GLN A 195 -7.63 -3.74 2.17
CA GLN A 195 -6.65 -4.84 2.12
C GLN A 195 -6.24 -5.14 0.67
N GLU A 196 -7.21 -5.18 -0.24
CA GLU A 196 -6.96 -5.50 -1.65
C GLU A 196 -6.10 -4.42 -2.33
N MET A 197 -6.36 -3.14 -2.02
CA MET A 197 -5.60 -2.01 -2.57
C MET A 197 -4.18 -1.93 -1.99
N PHE A 198 -4.01 -2.23 -0.70
CA PHE A 198 -2.69 -2.36 -0.09
C PHE A 198 -1.88 -3.45 -0.79
N GLU A 199 -2.47 -4.63 -1.00
CA GLU A 199 -1.81 -5.73 -1.68
C GLU A 199 -1.39 -5.38 -3.11
N ASN A 200 -2.26 -4.75 -3.92
CA ASN A 200 -1.83 -4.43 -5.27
C ASN A 200 -0.87 -3.24 -5.39
N ARG A 201 -0.81 -2.32 -4.42
CA ARG A 201 0.35 -1.40 -4.30
C ARG A 201 1.63 -2.14 -3.93
N LEU A 202 1.56 -3.04 -2.95
CA LEU A 202 2.73 -3.80 -2.49
C LEU A 202 3.30 -4.70 -3.60
N ALA A 203 2.45 -5.42 -4.33
CA ALA A 203 2.89 -6.24 -5.44
C ALA A 203 3.50 -5.42 -6.59
N ALA A 204 3.02 -4.18 -6.83
CA ALA A 204 3.64 -3.30 -7.80
C ALA A 204 5.06 -2.89 -7.39
N GLU A 205 5.30 -2.60 -6.10
CA GLU A 205 6.64 -2.31 -5.58
C GLU A 205 7.54 -3.56 -5.58
N LEU A 206 7.02 -4.73 -5.22
CA LEU A 206 7.76 -5.99 -5.32
C LEU A 206 8.16 -6.31 -6.76
N HIS A 207 7.27 -6.07 -7.73
CA HIS A 207 7.59 -6.28 -9.13
C HIS A 207 8.74 -5.39 -9.61
N LYS A 208 8.74 -4.10 -9.24
CA LYS A 208 9.82 -3.17 -9.59
C LYS A 208 11.17 -3.58 -9.02
N ASN A 209 11.16 -4.19 -7.83
CA ASN A 209 12.37 -4.58 -7.11
C ASN A 209 12.67 -6.08 -7.19
N GLN A 210 12.06 -6.81 -8.14
CA GLN A 210 12.13 -8.27 -8.18
C GLN A 210 13.54 -8.85 -8.47
N THR A 211 14.41 -8.07 -9.10
CA THR A 211 15.77 -8.50 -9.52
C THR A 211 16.90 -7.73 -8.84
N VAL A 212 16.58 -6.91 -7.83
CA VAL A 212 17.56 -6.04 -7.16
C VAL A 212 17.39 -6.17 -5.65
N HIS A 213 18.48 -6.00 -4.92
CA HIS A 213 18.42 -5.93 -3.46
C HIS A 213 17.66 -4.69 -3.02
N PHE A 214 16.76 -4.82 -2.05
CA PHE A 214 16.04 -3.67 -1.47
C PHE A 214 15.95 -3.70 0.05
N PHE A 215 15.65 -2.55 0.65
CA PHE A 215 15.32 -2.43 2.07
C PHE A 215 13.80 -2.43 2.28
N LEU A 216 13.36 -3.13 3.32
CA LEU A 216 11.95 -3.26 3.70
C LEU A 216 11.81 -3.01 5.21
N GLU A 217 10.72 -2.39 5.65
CA GLU A 217 10.48 -2.18 7.08
C GLU A 217 10.25 -3.49 7.86
N ASP A 218 10.83 -3.61 9.04
CA ASP A 218 10.62 -4.73 9.97
C ASP A 218 9.26 -4.64 10.69
N GLU A 219 8.19 -4.73 9.92
CA GLU A 219 6.82 -4.66 10.45
C GLU A 219 6.30 -5.99 10.98
N SER A 220 5.37 -5.89 11.94
CA SER A 220 4.57 -7.06 12.31
C SER A 220 3.67 -7.48 11.14
N GLN A 221 3.08 -8.68 11.18
CA GLN A 221 2.16 -9.08 10.11
C GLN A 221 0.99 -8.10 9.94
N ARG A 222 0.65 -7.34 10.98
CA ARG A 222 -0.46 -6.39 10.95
C ARG A 222 0.04 -4.95 11.00
N ILE A 223 -0.44 -4.12 10.08
CA ILE A 223 -0.19 -2.68 10.03
C ILE A 223 -1.54 -1.96 10.15
N GLY A 224 -1.89 -1.54 11.36
CA GLY A 224 -3.20 -0.94 11.64
C GLY A 224 -4.34 -1.95 11.46
N VAL A 225 -5.19 -1.81 10.43
CA VAL A 225 -6.21 -2.82 10.07
C VAL A 225 -5.78 -3.75 8.94
N LEU A 226 -4.63 -3.50 8.31
CA LEU A 226 -4.13 -4.24 7.17
C LEU A 226 -3.23 -5.39 7.60
N HIS A 227 -3.12 -6.39 6.74
CA HIS A 227 -2.27 -7.55 6.94
C HIS A 227 -1.27 -7.68 5.79
N ILE A 228 0.00 -7.87 6.13
CA ILE A 228 1.00 -8.34 5.17
C ILE A 228 0.62 -9.77 4.78
N PRO A 229 0.57 -10.09 3.47
CA PRO A 229 0.29 -11.44 2.99
C PRO A 229 1.17 -12.48 3.69
N HIS A 230 0.55 -13.57 4.12
CA HIS A 230 1.16 -14.51 5.07
C HIS A 230 2.46 -15.13 4.57
N GLU A 231 2.53 -15.52 3.30
CA GLU A 231 3.75 -16.12 2.74
C GLU A 231 4.90 -15.10 2.64
N LEU A 232 4.63 -13.86 2.19
CA LEU A 232 5.62 -12.79 2.22
C LEU A 232 6.10 -12.51 3.66
N TRP A 233 5.18 -12.47 4.63
CA TRP A 233 5.54 -12.25 6.03
C TRP A 233 6.43 -13.37 6.58
N LYS A 234 6.15 -14.65 6.27
CA LYS A 234 7.05 -15.76 6.61
C LYS A 234 8.44 -15.57 6.02
N THR A 235 8.53 -15.11 4.77
CA THR A 235 9.82 -14.80 4.13
C THR A 235 10.55 -13.69 4.89
N MET A 236 9.86 -12.60 5.27
CA MET A 236 10.44 -11.53 6.10
C MET A 236 11.04 -12.05 7.42
N ARG A 237 10.42 -13.06 8.05
CA ARG A 237 10.92 -13.62 9.32
C ARG A 237 12.28 -14.32 9.20
N LYS A 238 12.69 -14.69 7.98
CA LYS A 238 13.94 -15.39 7.67
C LYS A 238 15.04 -14.48 7.10
N LYS A 239 14.74 -13.20 6.84
CA LYS A 239 15.71 -12.25 6.26
C LYS A 239 16.55 -11.56 7.33
N ASN A 240 17.71 -11.08 6.90
CA ASN A 240 18.62 -10.28 7.73
C ASN A 240 17.95 -8.98 8.18
N ILE A 241 18.29 -8.54 9.38
CA ILE A 241 17.74 -7.34 10.00
C ILE A 241 18.90 -6.37 10.29
N SER A 242 18.87 -5.20 9.67
CA SER A 242 19.70 -4.07 10.08
C SER A 242 18.97 -3.30 11.17
N PHE A 243 19.38 -3.51 12.42
CA PHE A 243 18.69 -3.01 13.60
C PHE A 243 19.33 -1.74 14.14
N LEU A 244 18.60 -0.63 14.10
CA LEU A 244 19.03 0.64 14.65
C LEU A 244 18.89 0.64 16.18
N ASP A 245 20.03 0.52 16.86
CA ASP A 245 20.11 0.50 18.32
C ASP A 245 20.45 1.90 18.84
N LEU A 246 19.44 2.57 19.43
CA LEU A 246 19.55 3.93 19.97
C LEU A 246 19.22 3.94 21.48
N PRO A 247 19.90 4.80 22.26
CA PRO A 247 19.56 5.03 23.66
C PRO A 247 18.09 5.40 23.86
N PHE A 248 17.49 4.92 24.96
CA PHE A 248 16.08 5.15 25.29
C PHE A 248 15.71 6.63 25.31
N GLU A 249 16.54 7.47 25.95
CA GLU A 249 16.25 8.91 26.09
C GLU A 249 16.21 9.65 24.75
N VAL A 250 17.08 9.27 23.81
CA VAL A 250 17.10 9.85 22.46
C VAL A 250 15.81 9.50 21.71
N ARG A 251 15.36 8.23 21.82
CA ARG A 251 14.10 7.78 21.23
C ARG A 251 12.89 8.44 21.87
N LEU A 252 12.91 8.64 23.19
CA LEU A 252 11.85 9.32 23.92
C LEU A 252 11.70 10.78 23.48
N GLN A 253 12.80 11.51 23.36
CA GLN A 253 12.77 12.89 22.85
C GLN A 253 12.18 12.96 21.44
N ASN A 254 12.55 12.02 20.57
CA ASN A 254 12.07 11.98 19.19
C ASN A 254 10.57 11.66 19.12
N ILE A 255 10.09 10.66 19.85
CA ILE A 255 8.67 10.27 19.83
C ILE A 255 7.77 11.35 20.46
N VAL A 256 8.25 12.06 21.48
CA VAL A 256 7.54 13.20 22.08
C VAL A 256 7.48 14.37 21.10
N ARG A 257 8.54 14.61 20.32
CA ARG A 257 8.50 15.62 19.24
C ARG A 257 7.47 15.25 18.17
N GLU A 258 7.38 13.97 17.81
CA GLU A 258 6.48 13.49 16.76
C GLU A 258 5.00 13.48 17.18
N TYR A 259 4.70 12.98 18.38
CA TYR A 259 3.31 12.78 18.83
C TYR A 259 2.86 13.72 19.93
N GLY A 260 3.76 14.41 20.63
CA GLY A 260 3.42 15.25 21.78
C GLY A 260 2.54 16.45 21.47
N GLN A 261 2.47 16.86 20.20
CA GLN A 261 1.60 17.94 19.72
C GLN A 261 0.26 17.43 19.18
N CYS A 262 0.03 16.11 19.18
CA CYS A 262 -1.21 15.52 18.72
C CYS A 262 -2.38 15.82 19.67
N ASP A 263 -3.60 15.72 19.13
CA ASP A 263 -4.83 15.81 19.89
C ASP A 263 -4.86 14.79 21.05
N LYS A 264 -5.10 15.28 22.27
CA LYS A 264 -5.07 14.46 23.49
C LYS A 264 -6.13 13.36 23.50
N GLU A 265 -7.33 13.60 22.97
CA GLU A 265 -8.37 12.57 22.92
C GLU A 265 -7.97 11.46 21.95
N LYS A 266 -7.34 11.79 20.82
CA LYS A 266 -6.77 10.77 19.93
C LYS A 266 -5.68 9.95 20.62
N LEU A 267 -4.77 10.59 21.36
CA LEU A 267 -3.73 9.89 22.12
C LEU A 267 -4.34 8.98 23.20
N LYS A 268 -5.34 9.46 23.95
CA LYS A 268 -6.08 8.68 24.95
C LYS A 268 -6.74 7.45 24.33
N ILE A 269 -7.48 7.60 23.23
CA ILE A 269 -8.11 6.48 22.51
C ILE A 269 -7.05 5.45 22.08
N SER A 270 -5.89 5.90 21.61
CA SER A 270 -4.78 4.99 21.25
C SER A 270 -4.21 4.23 22.44
N ILE A 271 -4.09 4.87 23.62
CA ILE A 271 -3.65 4.21 24.86
C ILE A 271 -4.70 3.16 25.30
N GLU A 272 -5.98 3.51 25.26
CA GLU A 272 -7.08 2.61 25.65
C GLU A 272 -7.15 1.36 24.77
N ARG A 273 -6.79 1.45 23.48
CA ARG A 273 -6.71 0.30 22.56
C ARG A 273 -5.70 -0.75 23.01
N ILE A 274 -4.63 -0.35 23.68
CA ILE A 274 -3.57 -1.26 24.16
C ILE A 274 -3.69 -1.61 25.64
N GLN A 275 -4.70 -1.11 26.35
CA GLN A 275 -4.84 -1.23 27.81
C GLN A 275 -4.68 -2.67 28.35
N LYS A 276 -5.23 -3.66 27.63
CA LYS A 276 -5.17 -5.08 28.04
C LYS A 276 -3.73 -5.62 28.04
N ARG A 277 -2.89 -5.13 27.11
CA ARG A 277 -1.50 -5.54 26.96
C ARG A 277 -0.54 -4.65 27.76
N LEU A 278 -0.90 -3.37 27.93
CA LEU A 278 -0.15 -2.41 28.74
C LEU A 278 -0.30 -2.70 30.24
N GLY A 279 -1.48 -3.17 30.66
CA GLY A 279 -1.83 -3.45 32.04
C GLY A 279 -2.59 -2.29 32.70
N PRO A 280 -3.48 -2.57 33.68
CA PRO A 280 -4.39 -1.56 34.23
C PRO A 280 -3.66 -0.43 34.96
N LEU A 281 -2.59 -0.73 35.68
CA LEU A 281 -1.81 0.28 36.41
C LEU A 281 -1.12 1.25 35.44
N GLU A 282 -0.33 0.73 34.51
CA GLU A 282 0.40 1.53 33.51
C GLU A 282 -0.55 2.33 32.62
N THR A 283 -1.71 1.77 32.26
CA THR A 283 -2.75 2.49 31.52
C THR A 283 -3.27 3.69 32.30
N LYS A 284 -3.64 3.49 33.58
CA LYS A 284 -4.13 4.58 34.44
C LYS A 284 -3.07 5.66 34.62
N THR A 285 -1.82 5.28 34.85
CA THR A 285 -0.69 6.21 35.03
C THR A 285 -0.42 6.99 33.75
N ALA A 286 -0.35 6.34 32.59
CA ALA A 286 -0.13 7.02 31.31
C ALA A 286 -1.24 8.03 30.99
N LEU A 287 -2.50 7.66 31.21
CA LEU A 287 -3.64 8.57 31.02
C LEU A 287 -3.62 9.77 31.99
N ALA A 288 -3.25 9.55 33.25
CA ALA A 288 -3.12 10.63 34.23
C ALA A 288 -2.02 11.63 33.83
N LEU A 289 -0.85 11.12 33.38
CA LEU A 289 0.26 11.96 32.90
C LEU A 289 -0.14 12.76 31.65
N LEU A 290 -0.85 12.14 30.70
CA LEU A 290 -1.39 12.81 29.52
C LEU A 290 -2.36 13.95 29.88
N GLN A 291 -3.23 13.73 30.87
CA GLN A 291 -4.14 14.77 31.37
C GLN A 291 -3.39 15.94 32.01
N GLN A 292 -2.33 15.65 32.78
CA GLN A 292 -1.49 16.63 33.47
C GLN A 292 -0.51 17.39 32.56
N ASN A 293 -0.52 17.17 31.24
CA ASN A 293 0.48 17.67 30.28
C ASN A 293 1.90 17.13 30.50
N GLU A 294 2.08 16.06 31.29
CA GLU A 294 3.36 15.38 31.48
C GLU A 294 3.61 14.38 30.34
N ILE A 295 3.74 14.92 29.11
CA ILE A 295 3.84 14.14 27.87
C ILE A 295 5.06 13.20 27.89
N GLY A 296 6.21 13.68 28.37
CA GLY A 296 7.42 12.88 28.46
C GLY A 296 7.23 11.62 29.32
N GLY A 297 6.63 11.77 30.51
CA GLY A 297 6.34 10.64 31.39
C GLY A 297 5.35 9.64 30.77
N CYS A 298 4.29 10.15 30.11
CA CYS A 298 3.33 9.32 29.39
C CYS A 298 4.01 8.47 28.31
N PHE A 299 4.80 9.10 27.44
CA PHE A 299 5.48 8.39 26.35
C PHE A 299 6.61 7.47 26.86
N ALA A 300 7.23 7.74 28.01
CA ALA A 300 8.20 6.83 28.59
C ALA A 300 7.57 5.47 28.96
N ILE A 301 6.36 5.47 29.52
CA ILE A 301 5.60 4.24 29.83
C ILE A 301 5.28 3.48 28.53
N LEU A 302 4.74 4.19 27.54
CA LEU A 302 4.35 3.60 26.26
C LEU A 302 5.55 3.04 25.49
N LEU A 303 6.68 3.74 25.50
CA LEU A 303 7.90 3.35 24.81
C LEU A 303 8.47 2.05 25.41
N ARG A 304 8.50 1.93 26.74
CA ARG A 304 8.90 0.68 27.44
C ARG A 304 7.98 -0.49 27.10
N TYR A 305 6.68 -0.24 26.94
CA TYR A 305 5.74 -1.25 26.47
C TYR A 305 6.09 -1.73 25.05
N TYR A 306 6.34 -0.81 24.11
CA TYR A 306 6.70 -1.17 22.74
C TYR A 306 8.04 -1.91 22.67
N ASP A 307 9.04 -1.52 23.45
CA ASP A 307 10.32 -2.23 23.53
C ASP A 307 10.12 -3.70 23.98
N LYS A 308 9.25 -3.96 24.97
CA LYS A 308 8.90 -5.33 25.40
C LYS A 308 8.23 -6.14 24.29
N VAL A 309 7.26 -5.53 23.59
CA VAL A 309 6.53 -6.19 22.49
C VAL A 309 7.49 -6.51 21.34
N TYR A 310 8.36 -5.58 20.98
CA TYR A 310 9.35 -5.77 19.93
C TYR A 310 10.34 -6.88 20.30
N ASN A 311 10.91 -6.86 21.51
CA ASN A 311 11.84 -7.89 21.96
C ASN A 311 11.21 -9.29 21.91
N LYS A 312 9.94 -9.42 22.33
CA LYS A 312 9.20 -10.68 22.20
C LYS A 312 9.03 -11.11 20.74
N ALA A 313 8.69 -10.17 19.86
CA ALA A 313 8.53 -10.46 18.43
C ALA A 313 9.87 -10.82 17.75
N LEU A 314 10.97 -10.21 18.18
CA LEU A 314 12.32 -10.51 17.71
C LEU A 314 12.73 -11.92 18.14
N LEU A 315 12.61 -12.26 19.42
CA LEU A 315 12.94 -13.59 19.97
C LEU A 315 12.11 -14.74 19.38
N ASN A 316 10.92 -14.43 18.84
CA ASN A 316 10.10 -15.41 18.13
C ASN A 316 10.60 -15.73 16.70
N ARG A 317 11.75 -15.21 16.25
CA ARG A 317 12.33 -15.60 14.95
C ARG A 317 13.22 -16.81 15.16
N GLU A 318 13.26 -17.71 14.19
CA GLU A 318 14.27 -18.76 14.14
C GLU A 318 15.63 -18.11 13.83
N ASN A 319 16.68 -18.51 14.54
CA ASN A 319 18.05 -18.06 14.31
C ASN A 319 18.28 -16.53 14.34
N VAL A 320 17.68 -15.82 15.31
CA VAL A 320 17.82 -14.36 15.46
C VAL A 320 19.28 -13.90 15.46
N GLU A 321 20.15 -14.62 16.17
CA GLU A 321 21.56 -14.22 16.33
C GLU A 321 22.31 -14.20 15.00
N GLY A 322 21.97 -15.09 14.07
CA GLY A 322 22.53 -15.10 12.72
C GLY A 322 21.94 -14.03 11.79
N LEU A 323 20.72 -13.58 12.06
CA LEU A 323 19.98 -12.64 11.20
C LEU A 323 20.15 -11.17 11.64
N LEU A 324 20.39 -10.93 12.93
CA LEU A 324 20.37 -9.60 13.52
C LEU A 324 21.74 -8.90 13.41
N ASN A 325 21.78 -7.80 12.65
CA ASN A 325 22.91 -6.89 12.58
C ASN A 325 22.59 -5.61 13.37
N LYS A 326 23.13 -5.47 14.58
CA LYS A 326 22.90 -4.26 15.38
C LYS A 326 23.83 -3.14 14.95
N ILE A 327 23.25 -1.98 14.63
CA ILE A 327 23.95 -0.76 14.24
C ILE A 327 23.80 0.24 15.38
N THR A 328 24.87 0.44 16.15
CA THR A 328 24.87 1.38 17.28
C THR A 328 24.82 2.83 16.79
N CYS A 329 23.76 3.52 17.19
CA CYS A 329 23.47 4.90 16.84
C CYS A 329 23.36 5.74 18.12
N PHE A 330 23.91 6.96 18.11
CA PHE A 330 23.93 7.83 19.29
C PHE A 330 22.93 8.99 19.21
N SER A 331 22.35 9.22 18.03
CA SER A 331 21.36 10.27 17.76
C SER A 331 20.36 9.76 16.71
N VAL A 332 19.27 10.50 16.49
CA VAL A 332 18.31 10.27 15.38
C VAL A 332 18.74 10.97 14.08
N ASP A 333 20.02 11.32 13.94
CA ASP A 333 20.53 11.96 12.73
C ASP A 333 20.40 11.04 11.52
N THR A 334 19.57 11.44 10.56
CA THR A 334 19.16 10.58 9.45
C THR A 334 20.33 10.30 8.50
N LEU A 335 21.16 11.30 8.21
CA LEU A 335 22.28 11.17 7.27
C LEU A 335 23.36 10.23 7.82
N SER A 336 23.84 10.49 9.04
CA SER A 336 24.87 9.68 9.70
C SER A 336 24.42 8.24 9.91
N ASN A 337 23.17 8.03 10.35
CA ASN A 337 22.67 6.67 10.58
C ASN A 337 22.46 5.91 9.27
N THR A 338 22.08 6.59 8.19
CA THR A 338 21.97 5.95 6.86
C THR A 338 23.35 5.52 6.34
N GLU A 339 24.37 6.36 6.50
CA GLU A 339 25.74 6.02 6.11
C GLU A 339 26.30 4.82 6.89
N LYS A 340 26.09 4.80 8.21
CA LYS A 340 26.46 3.63 9.04
C LYS A 340 25.75 2.37 8.58
N LEU A 341 24.47 2.45 8.28
CA LEU A 341 23.69 1.33 7.79
C LEU A 341 24.26 0.77 6.48
N LEU A 342 24.56 1.64 5.51
CA LEU A 342 25.13 1.24 4.24
C LEU A 342 26.52 0.59 4.40
N LEU A 343 27.39 1.15 5.25
CA LEU A 343 28.70 0.57 5.54
C LEU A 343 28.58 -0.85 6.14
N CYS A 344 27.67 -1.03 7.09
CA CYS A 344 27.43 -2.32 7.73
C CYS A 344 26.78 -3.35 6.77
N SER A 345 26.00 -2.90 5.78
CA SER A 345 25.41 -3.75 4.75
C SER A 345 26.43 -4.17 3.68
N SER A 346 27.35 -3.28 3.28
CA SER A 346 28.38 -3.57 2.27
C SER A 346 29.44 -4.57 2.72
N ALA A 347 29.65 -4.76 4.03
CA ALA A 347 30.65 -5.67 4.57
C ALA A 347 30.23 -7.16 4.54
N LYS A 348 29.05 -7.49 3.97
CA LYS A 348 28.47 -8.85 3.93
C LYS A 348 28.14 -9.36 2.51
N LEU A 349 28.43 -8.56 1.48
CA LEU A 349 28.49 -8.98 0.07
C LEU A 349 29.95 -9.29 -0.28
#